data_AF-A0A1L6FDK6-F1
#
_entry.id   AF-A0A1L6FDK6-F1
#
_cell.length_a   1.000
_cell.length_b   1.000
_cell.length_c   1.000
_cell.angle_alpha   90.00
_cell.angle_beta   90.00
_cell.angle_gamma   90.00
#
_symmetry.space_group_name_H-M   'P 1'
#
loop_
_entity.id
_entity.type
_entity.pdbx_description
1 polymer ?
#
loop_
_entity_poly.entity_id
_entity_poly.type
_entity_poly.pdbx_seq_one_letter_code
_entity_poly.pdbx_strand_id
1 'polypeptide(L)'
;MTTTAFITHRECWLHDMGAMHPECPERLAAINDRLIASGLDMYVSFYDAPVAERVQLARVHAGEYLEELFASVPEHGIRHLDPDTAMSPGTMKAALRSAGAGVLATDLVMKGEIENAFCAVRPPVTTPSGPRRWGFAS
;
A
#
# COMPACT_ATOMS: atom_id res chain seq x y z
N MET A 1 -16.27 6.60 21.67
CA MET A 1 -14.80 6.40 21.75
C MET A 1 -14.29 6.63 20.35
N THR A 2 -13.64 7.75 20.12
CA THR A 2 -13.07 8.08 18.82
C THR A 2 -11.63 7.62 18.81
N THR A 3 -11.39 6.49 18.16
CA THR A 3 -10.11 5.78 18.15
C THR A 3 -9.50 5.91 16.76
N THR A 4 -8.19 6.15 16.68
CA THR A 4 -7.45 6.20 15.42
C THR A 4 -7.42 4.82 14.77
N ALA A 5 -7.77 4.72 13.48
CA ALA A 5 -7.60 3.45 12.76
C ALA A 5 -6.14 3.23 12.36
N PHE A 6 -5.63 2.04 12.60
CA PHE A 6 -4.35 1.56 12.08
C PHE A 6 -4.64 0.47 11.04
N ILE A 7 -4.43 0.78 9.76
CA ILE A 7 -4.78 -0.11 8.65
C ILE A 7 -3.50 -0.69 8.05
N THR A 8 -3.40 -2.02 7.99
CA THR A 8 -2.27 -2.72 7.37
C THR A 8 -2.74 -4.07 6.80
N HIS A 9 -1.86 -4.80 6.11
CA HIS A 9 -2.14 -6.18 5.69
C HIS A 9 -0.85 -6.95 5.48
N ARG A 10 -0.83 -8.24 5.84
CA ARG A 10 0.36 -9.12 5.70
C ARG A 10 0.91 -9.16 4.27
N GLU A 11 0.06 -9.02 3.26
CA GLU A 11 0.51 -9.00 1.86
C GLU A 11 1.39 -7.79 1.51
N CYS A 12 1.37 -6.71 2.30
CA CYS A 12 2.29 -5.57 2.12
C CYS A 12 3.76 -5.96 2.35
N TRP A 13 4.03 -7.07 3.06
CA TRP A 13 5.38 -7.61 3.22
C TRP A 13 5.87 -8.39 2.00
N LEU A 14 4.99 -8.77 1.08
CA LEU A 14 5.35 -9.52 -0.13
C LEU A 14 5.99 -8.62 -1.20
N HIS A 15 5.91 -7.30 -1.03
CA HIS A 15 6.60 -6.35 -1.89
C HIS A 15 8.09 -6.31 -1.54
N ASP A 16 8.89 -6.75 -2.51
CA ASP A 16 10.34 -6.84 -2.43
C ASP A 16 10.96 -6.20 -3.68
N MET A 17 11.85 -5.24 -3.46
CA MET A 17 12.62 -4.55 -4.52
C MET A 17 14.12 -4.87 -4.43
N GLY A 18 14.50 -5.87 -3.64
CA GLY A 18 15.87 -6.34 -3.46
C GLY A 18 16.51 -5.82 -2.17
N ALA A 19 17.50 -6.57 -1.68
CA ALA A 19 18.12 -6.36 -0.36
C ALA A 19 18.84 -5.01 -0.16
N MET A 20 19.18 -4.32 -1.25
CA MET A 20 19.85 -3.01 -1.20
C MET A 20 18.88 -1.83 -1.35
N HIS A 21 17.58 -2.10 -1.53
CA HIS A 21 16.59 -1.06 -1.74
C HIS A 21 16.15 -0.45 -0.40
N PRO A 22 16.13 0.89 -0.25
CA PRO A 22 15.73 1.54 1.01
C PRO A 22 14.25 1.29 1.37
N GLU A 23 13.44 0.88 0.40
CA GLU A 23 12.06 0.49 0.58
C GLU A 23 12.00 -1.02 0.82
N CYS A 24 12.13 -1.42 2.09
CA CYS A 24 12.25 -2.82 2.50
C CYS A 24 11.16 -3.22 3.54
N PRO A 25 10.81 -4.52 3.66
CA PRO A 25 9.77 -5.00 4.59
C PRO A 25 10.02 -4.65 6.05
N GLU A 26 11.28 -4.50 6.44
CA GLU A 26 11.71 -4.11 7.78
C GLU A 26 11.15 -2.75 8.18
N ARG A 27 10.80 -1.87 7.23
CA ARG A 27 10.15 -0.59 7.53
C ARG A 27 8.77 -0.76 8.18
N LEU A 28 7.95 -1.70 7.70
CA LEU A 28 6.65 -1.97 8.32
C LEU A 28 6.82 -2.66 9.67
N ALA A 29 7.79 -3.57 9.79
CA ALA A 29 8.12 -4.20 11.07
C ALA A 29 8.53 -3.15 12.12
N ALA A 30 9.42 -2.23 11.76
CA ALA A 30 9.86 -1.16 12.65
C ALA A 30 8.73 -0.23 13.11
N ILE A 31 7.76 0.08 12.23
CA ILE A 31 6.57 0.86 12.60
C ILE A 31 5.73 0.10 13.62
N ASN A 32 5.48 -1.19 13.37
CA ASN A 32 4.68 -2.02 14.27
C ASN A 32 5.37 -2.21 15.63
N ASP A 33 6.67 -2.48 15.62
CA ASP A 33 7.47 -2.62 16.84
C ASP A 33 7.47 -1.33 17.66
N ARG A 34 7.58 -0.16 17.00
CA ARG A 34 7.53 1.12 17.69
C ARG A 34 6.13 1.43 18.23
N LEU A 35 5.07 1.03 17.53
CA LEU A 35 3.69 1.17 17.99
C LEU A 35 3.48 0.38 19.30
N ILE A 36 3.93 -0.87 19.34
CA ILE A 36 3.87 -1.73 20.53
C ILE A 36 4.75 -1.18 21.65
N ALA A 37 6.02 -0.84 21.35
CA ALA A 37 6.97 -0.38 22.36
C ALA A 37 6.59 0.96 22.99
N SER A 38 5.81 1.79 22.28
CA SER A 38 5.27 3.05 22.80
C SER A 38 3.96 2.89 23.56
N GLY A 39 3.36 1.68 23.56
CA GLY A 39 2.04 1.43 24.14
C GLY A 39 0.93 2.18 23.41
N LEU A 40 1.12 2.54 22.14
CA LEU A 40 0.09 3.21 21.33
C LEU A 40 -0.89 2.22 20.70
N ASP A 41 -0.53 0.94 20.66
CA ASP A 41 -1.37 -0.16 20.18
C ASP A 41 -2.71 -0.25 20.93
N MET A 42 -2.75 0.09 22.22
CA MET A 42 -3.98 0.12 23.01
C MET A 42 -4.90 1.31 22.68
N TYR A 43 -4.40 2.32 21.95
CA TYR A 43 -5.13 3.54 21.59
C TYR A 43 -5.52 3.60 20.11
N VAL A 44 -5.24 2.54 19.35
CA VAL A 44 -5.62 2.43 17.94
C VAL A 44 -6.53 1.22 17.72
N SER A 45 -7.37 1.30 16.69
CA SER A 45 -8.17 0.17 16.22
C SER A 45 -7.51 -0.40 14.98
N PHE A 46 -7.13 -1.67 15.04
CA PHE A 46 -6.51 -2.37 13.92
C PHE A 46 -7.55 -2.80 12.89
N TYR A 47 -7.24 -2.56 11.62
CA TYR A 47 -8.06 -2.96 10.49
C TYR A 47 -7.21 -3.64 9.42
N ASP A 48 -7.76 -4.69 8.80
CA ASP A 48 -7.16 -5.32 7.64
C ASP A 48 -7.50 -4.53 6.37
N ALA A 49 -6.47 -4.18 5.59
CA ALA A 49 -6.66 -3.49 4.33
C ALA A 49 -7.40 -4.40 3.33
N PRO A 50 -8.53 -3.96 2.74
CA PRO A 50 -9.20 -4.71 1.69
C PRO A 50 -8.39 -4.68 0.40
N VAL A 51 -8.71 -5.56 -0.55
CA VAL A 51 -8.19 -5.47 -1.92
C VAL A 51 -8.95 -4.36 -2.64
N ALA A 52 -8.26 -3.39 -3.23
CA ALA A 52 -8.91 -2.38 -4.07
C ALA A 52 -9.57 -3.01 -5.30
N GLU A 53 -10.80 -2.61 -5.58
CA GLU A 53 -11.52 -2.99 -6.79
C GLU A 53 -11.00 -2.23 -8.01
N ARG A 54 -11.07 -2.87 -9.20
CA ARG A 54 -10.70 -2.21 -10.47
C ARG A 54 -11.43 -0.88 -10.68
N VAL A 55 -12.70 -0.78 -10.27
CA VAL A 55 -13.49 0.46 -10.37
C VAL A 55 -12.92 1.58 -9.50
N GLN A 56 -12.36 1.26 -8.34
CA GLN A 56 -11.72 2.24 -7.46
C GLN A 56 -10.40 2.74 -8.06
N LEU A 57 -9.60 1.83 -8.62
CA LEU A 57 -8.34 2.19 -9.30
C LEU A 57 -8.58 3.04 -10.56
N ALA A 58 -9.62 2.71 -11.33
CA ALA A 58 -9.97 3.41 -12.57
C ALA A 58 -10.46 4.85 -12.37
N ARG A 59 -10.74 5.27 -11.11
CA ARG A 59 -11.05 6.68 -10.80
C ARG A 59 -9.84 7.58 -10.93
N VAL A 60 -8.64 7.01 -10.88
CA VAL A 60 -7.39 7.76 -10.80
C VAL A 60 -6.41 7.37 -11.90
N HIS A 61 -6.43 6.10 -12.30
CA HIS A 61 -5.61 5.58 -13.39
C HIS A 61 -6.41 5.32 -14.66
N ALA A 62 -5.80 5.58 -15.81
CA ALA A 62 -6.34 5.15 -17.10
C ALA A 62 -6.41 3.61 -17.17
N GLY A 63 -7.45 3.08 -17.80
CA GLY A 63 -7.63 1.62 -17.93
C GLY A 63 -6.46 0.94 -18.65
N GLU A 64 -5.91 1.56 -19.68
CA GLU A 64 -4.73 1.05 -20.41
C GLU A 64 -3.51 0.90 -19.51
N TYR A 65 -3.25 1.88 -18.64
CA TYR A 65 -2.16 1.83 -17.67
C TYR A 65 -2.34 0.69 -16.68
N LEU A 66 -3.57 0.47 -16.19
CA LEU A 66 -3.85 -0.64 -15.27
C LEU A 66 -3.60 -1.99 -15.96
N GLU A 67 -4.05 -2.17 -17.19
CA GLU A 67 -3.80 -3.43 -17.93
C GLU A 67 -2.31 -3.66 -18.17
N GLU A 68 -1.54 -2.64 -18.55
CA GLU A 68 -0.08 -2.74 -18.69
C GLU A 68 0.59 -3.13 -17.36
N LEU A 69 0.12 -2.58 -16.25
CA LEU A 69 0.63 -2.85 -14.91
C LEU A 69 0.31 -4.27 -14.42
N PHE A 70 -0.90 -4.76 -14.70
CA PHE A 70 -1.28 -6.15 -14.42
C PHE A 70 -0.54 -7.14 -15.33
N ALA A 71 -0.22 -6.75 -16.56
CA ALA A 71 0.60 -7.56 -17.47
C ALA A 71 2.09 -7.50 -17.12
N SER A 72 2.53 -6.47 -16.38
CA SER A 72 3.96 -6.27 -16.10
C SER A 72 4.53 -7.12 -14.97
N VAL A 73 3.67 -7.84 -14.24
CA VAL A 73 4.04 -8.62 -13.05
C VAL A 73 4.94 -9.78 -13.42
N PRO A 74 6.15 -9.87 -12.85
CA PRO A 74 6.99 -11.03 -13.09
C PRO A 74 6.42 -12.27 -12.37
N GLU A 75 6.50 -13.44 -12.99
CA GLU A 75 6.21 -14.72 -12.32
C GLU A 75 7.29 -15.10 -11.31
N HIS A 76 8.55 -14.73 -11.60
CA HIS A 76 9.71 -15.00 -10.76
C HIS A 76 10.70 -13.83 -10.80
N GLY A 77 11.44 -13.63 -9.71
CA GLY A 77 12.48 -12.60 -9.63
C GLY A 77 11.94 -11.18 -9.50
N ILE A 78 12.80 -10.21 -9.78
CA ILE A 78 12.50 -8.78 -9.67
C ILE A 78 12.56 -8.17 -11.07
N ARG A 79 11.52 -7.44 -11.45
CA ARG A 79 11.47 -6.66 -12.69
C ARG A 79 11.55 -5.18 -12.35
N HIS A 80 12.57 -4.50 -12.85
CA HIS A 80 12.66 -3.04 -12.77
C HIS A 80 11.69 -2.41 -13.76
N LEU A 81 10.82 -1.53 -13.26
CA LEU A 81 9.94 -0.70 -14.07
C LEU A 81 10.62 0.62 -14.42
N ASP A 82 11.41 1.16 -13.49
CA ASP A 82 12.30 2.29 -13.66
C ASP A 82 13.53 2.12 -12.73
N PRO A 83 14.53 3.02 -12.75
CA PRO A 83 15.74 2.87 -11.94
C PRO A 83 15.49 2.78 -10.43
N ASP A 84 14.37 3.33 -9.94
CA ASP A 84 14.05 3.44 -8.52
C ASP A 84 12.83 2.59 -8.11
N THR A 85 12.21 1.88 -9.07
CA THR A 85 11.00 1.09 -8.84
C THR A 85 11.12 -0.29 -9.47
N ALA A 86 10.88 -1.30 -8.64
CA ALA A 86 10.88 -2.69 -9.06
C ALA A 86 9.64 -3.45 -8.59
N MET A 87 9.31 -4.52 -9.29
CA MET A 87 8.21 -5.42 -8.97
C MET A 87 8.73 -6.82 -8.70
N SER A 88 8.19 -7.46 -7.67
CA SER A 88 8.22 -8.90 -7.44
C SER A 88 6.85 -9.50 -7.75
N PRO A 89 6.70 -10.83 -7.76
CA PRO A 89 5.40 -11.49 -7.93
C PRO A 89 4.37 -11.08 -6.87
N GLY A 90 4.85 -10.64 -5.69
CA GLY A 90 4.02 -10.17 -4.59
C GLY A 90 3.59 -8.71 -4.68
N THR A 91 4.26 -7.90 -5.51
CA THR A 91 4.05 -6.44 -5.57
C THR A 91 2.61 -6.07 -5.91
N MET A 92 1.94 -6.77 -6.83
CA MET A 92 0.56 -6.42 -7.17
C MET A 92 -0.41 -6.65 -6.03
N LYS A 93 -0.27 -7.77 -5.31
CA LYS A 93 -1.15 -8.05 -4.16
C LYS A 93 -0.95 -6.97 -3.08
N ALA A 94 0.31 -6.64 -2.82
CA ALA A 94 0.68 -5.55 -1.90
C ALA A 94 0.10 -4.19 -2.36
N ALA A 95 0.22 -3.86 -3.64
CA ALA A 95 -0.28 -2.59 -4.20
C ALA A 95 -1.80 -2.48 -4.11
N LEU A 96 -2.53 -3.56 -4.42
CA LEU A 96 -4.00 -3.57 -4.29
C LEU A 96 -4.45 -3.41 -2.85
N ARG A 97 -3.73 -3.99 -1.88
CA ARG A 97 -3.99 -3.79 -0.45
C ARG A 97 -3.67 -2.37 -0.01
N SER A 98 -2.58 -1.81 -0.52
CA SER A 98 -2.17 -0.42 -0.26
C SER A 98 -3.25 0.57 -0.71
N ALA A 99 -3.75 0.41 -1.95
CA ALA A 99 -4.86 1.21 -2.46
C ALA A 99 -6.16 1.01 -1.66
N GLY A 100 -6.48 -0.24 -1.30
CA GLY A 100 -7.68 -0.55 -0.53
C GLY A 100 -7.65 0.00 0.89
N ALA A 101 -6.47 0.10 1.52
CA ALA A 101 -6.31 0.76 2.81
C ALA A 101 -6.72 2.24 2.76
N GLY A 102 -6.30 2.96 1.72
CA GLY A 102 -6.68 4.36 1.54
C GLY A 102 -8.18 4.55 1.35
N VAL A 103 -8.83 3.65 0.61
CA VAL A 103 -10.30 3.67 0.45
C VAL A 103 -11.00 3.38 1.78
N LEU A 104 -10.60 2.33 2.50
CA LEU A 104 -11.19 1.99 3.80
C LEU A 104 -11.01 3.13 4.81
N ALA A 105 -9.81 3.71 4.88
CA ALA A 105 -9.52 4.86 5.75
C ALA A 105 -10.48 6.02 5.48
N THR A 106 -10.66 6.35 4.20
CA THR A 106 -11.55 7.43 3.78
C THR A 106 -13.00 7.12 4.14
N ASP A 107 -13.47 5.90 3.88
CA ASP A 107 -14.82 5.48 4.20
C ASP A 107 -15.12 5.53 5.70
N LEU A 108 -14.20 5.04 6.54
CA LEU A 108 -14.37 5.05 8.00
C LEU A 108 -14.44 6.46 8.57
N VAL A 109 -13.57 7.37 8.10
CA VAL A 109 -13.58 8.78 8.52
C VAL A 109 -14.85 9.48 8.04
N MET A 110 -15.26 9.28 6.78
CA MET A 110 -16.44 9.92 6.20
C MET A 110 -17.75 9.46 6.84
N LYS A 111 -17.81 8.21 7.33
CA LYS A 111 -18.96 7.69 8.10
C LYS A 111 -18.97 8.16 9.56
N GLY A 112 -17.88 8.78 10.03
CA GLY A 112 -17.73 9.18 11.43
C GLY A 112 -17.49 8.02 12.39
N GLU A 113 -17.07 6.85 11.88
CA GLU A 113 -16.74 5.68 12.71
C GLU A 113 -15.41 5.89 13.45
N ILE A 114 -14.50 6.65 12.85
CA ILE A 114 -13.19 7.05 13.40
C ILE A 114 -12.93 8.54 13.12
N GLU A 115 -12.08 9.18 13.93
CA GLU A 115 -11.67 10.58 13.70
C GLU A 115 -10.56 10.70 12.66
N ASN A 116 -9.65 9.74 12.64
CA ASN A 116 -8.49 9.74 11.76
C ASN A 116 -7.96 8.30 11.56
N ALA A 117 -7.19 8.12 10.49
CA ALA A 117 -6.65 6.83 10.10
C ALA A 117 -5.18 6.95 9.68
N PHE A 118 -4.41 5.93 10.00
CA PHE A 118 -3.04 5.73 9.56
C PHE A 118 -2.93 4.44 8.75
N CYS A 119 -2.48 4.53 7.50
CA CYS A 119 -2.29 3.38 6.62
C CYS A 119 -0.82 2.96 6.63
N ALA A 120 -0.49 1.92 7.39
CA ALA A 120 0.82 1.29 7.39
C ALA A 120 0.91 0.26 6.26
N VAL A 121 1.02 0.74 5.02
CA VAL A 121 0.97 -0.08 3.80
C VAL A 121 2.22 0.10 2.91
N ARG A 122 2.51 -0.93 2.12
CA ARG A 122 3.59 -0.98 1.11
C ARG A 122 3.07 -1.72 -0.13
N PRO A 123 3.45 -1.33 -1.36
CA PRO A 123 4.26 -0.17 -1.74
C PRO A 123 3.60 1.18 -1.42
N PRO A 124 4.38 2.27 -1.28
CA PRO A 124 3.84 3.61 -1.09
C PRO A 124 3.07 4.08 -2.34
N VAL A 125 1.95 4.75 -2.09
CA VAL A 125 1.13 5.43 -3.10
C VAL A 125 1.66 6.87 -3.21
N THR A 126 2.60 7.16 -4.12
CA THR A 126 3.01 8.52 -4.52
C THR A 126 2.79 8.80 -6.01
N THR A 127 2.04 9.87 -6.33
CA THR A 127 1.74 10.30 -7.70
C THR A 127 2.99 10.32 -8.58
N PRO A 128 2.96 9.72 -9.79
CA PRO A 128 4.07 9.84 -10.72
C PRO A 128 4.20 11.30 -11.18
N SER A 129 5.37 11.89 -11.02
CA SER A 129 5.71 13.17 -11.66
C SER A 129 5.97 12.96 -13.16
N GLY A 130 4.91 12.69 -13.93
CA GLY A 130 4.94 12.66 -15.39
C GLY A 130 4.24 11.45 -16.02
N PRO A 131 4.02 11.49 -17.35
CA PRO A 131 3.12 10.57 -18.06
C PRO A 131 3.64 9.12 -18.22
N ARG A 132 4.85 8.81 -17.74
CA ARG A 132 5.51 7.48 -17.89
C ARG A 132 6.45 7.16 -16.74
N ARG A 133 6.05 7.43 -15.50
CA ARG A 133 6.78 6.96 -14.33
C ARG A 133 5.93 5.90 -13.64
N TRP A 134 6.55 4.77 -13.33
CA TRP A 134 5.87 3.60 -12.80
C TRP A 134 5.74 3.73 -11.29
N GLY A 135 4.88 4.66 -10.83
CA GLY A 135 4.49 4.77 -9.43
C GLY A 135 3.18 4.03 -9.18
N PHE A 136 3.16 3.08 -8.25
CA PHE A 136 1.93 2.45 -7.77
C PHE A 136 1.12 3.44 -6.94
N ALA A 137 0.50 4.41 -7.59
CA ALA A 137 -0.14 5.49 -6.87
C ALA A 137 -1.19 6.26 -7.65
N SER A 138 -2.39 6.29 -7.07
CA SER A 138 -3.44 7.28 -7.28
C SER A 138 -2.86 8.65 -7.64
#